data_AF-A0A2P5CFT1-F1
#
_entry.id   AF-A0A2P5CFT1-F1
#
_cell.length_a   1.000
_cell.length_b   1.000
_cell.length_c   1.000
_cell.angle_alpha   90.00
_cell.angle_beta   90.00
_cell.angle_gamma   90.00
#
_symmetry.space_group_name_H-M   'P 1'
#
loop_
_entity.id
_entity.type
_entity.pdbx_description
1 polymer ?
#
loop_
_entity_poly.entity_id
_entity_poly.type
_entity_poly.pdbx_seq_one_letter_code
_entity_poly.pdbx_strand_id
1 'polypeptide(L)' 'MGHSILPKSWNEARMKENLDVLGWSIPQELFARLSEFEQEKMLKGDEYIHETFVVYKTLEDLWDDDL' A
#
# COMPACT_ATOMS: atom_id res chain seq x y z
N MET A 1 9.27 -6.68 10.91
CA MET A 1 9.89 -5.36 10.67
C MET A 1 8.80 -4.31 10.79
N GLY A 2 9.12 -3.11 11.27
CA GLY A 2 8.16 -2.00 11.33
C GLY A 2 8.39 -1.03 10.18
N HIS A 3 7.31 -0.47 9.62
CA HIS A 3 7.35 0.55 8.58
C HIS A 3 6.69 1.83 9.09
N SER A 4 7.19 3.00 8.66
CA SER A 4 6.47 4.27 8.85
C SER A 4 5.25 4.33 7.93
N ILE A 5 4.24 5.12 8.31
CA ILE A 5 3.01 5.30 7.52
C ILE A 5 2.78 6.78 7.17
N LEU A 6 2.12 7.04 6.04
CA LEU A 6 1.83 8.38 5.53
C LEU A 6 0.31 8.58 5.25
N PRO A 7 -0.56 8.50 6.26
CA PRO A 7 -2.00 8.61 6.06
C PRO A 7 -2.40 10.05 5.71
N LYS A 8 -2.98 10.25 4.53
CA LYS A 8 -3.42 11.56 4.05
C LYS A 8 -4.88 11.84 4.45
N SER A 9 -5.13 13.00 5.08
CA SER A 9 -6.48 13.52 5.35
C SER A 9 -6.48 15.06 5.37
N TRP A 10 -7.63 15.65 5.02
CA TRP A 10 -7.91 17.09 5.21
C TRP A 10 -8.98 17.33 6.29
N ASN A 11 -9.52 16.26 6.87
CA ASN A 11 -10.50 16.32 7.95
C ASN A 11 -9.75 16.25 9.29
N GLU A 12 -9.96 17.26 10.13
CA GLU A 12 -9.24 17.42 11.39
C GLU A 12 -9.43 16.24 12.36
N ALA A 13 -10.66 15.72 12.49
CA ALA A 13 -10.93 14.58 13.36
C ALA A 13 -10.14 13.34 12.91
N ARG A 14 -10.23 12.97 11.63
CA ARG A 14 -9.46 11.85 11.06
C ARG A 14 -7.95 12.04 11.19
N MET A 15 -7.44 13.28 11.09
CA MET A 15 -6.01 13.54 11.28
C MET A 15 -5.56 13.24 12.72
N LYS A 16 -6.38 13.59 13.72
CA LYS A 16 -6.10 13.27 15.12
C LYS A 16 -6.17 11.77 15.37
N GLU A 17 -7.21 11.11 14.85
CA GLU A 17 -7.40 9.66 14.97
C GLU A 17 -6.25 8.87 14.32
N ASN A 18 -5.77 9.28 13.15
CA ASN A 18 -4.64 8.62 12.47
C ASN A 18 -3.31 8.70 13.25
N LEU A 19 -3.17 9.65 14.19
CA LEU A 19 -2.01 9.77 15.07
C LEU A 19 -2.16 8.97 16.37
N ASP A 20 -3.39 8.58 16.74
CA ASP A 20 -3.72 7.87 17.98
C ASP A 20 -3.52 6.34 17.86
N VAL A 21 -2.35 5.97 17.33
CA VAL A 21 -1.94 4.57 17.09
C VAL A 21 -0.81 4.13 18.03
N LEU A 22 -0.53 4.93 19.07
CA LEU A 22 0.49 4.66 20.08
C LEU A 22 -0.18 4.24 21.40
N GLY A 23 0.49 3.40 22.19
CA GLY A 23 0.00 2.96 23.50
C GLY A 23 -0.98 1.77 23.48
N TRP A 24 -1.30 1.25 22.29
CA TRP A 24 -2.01 0.00 22.09
C TRP A 24 -1.39 -0.80 20.94
N SER A 25 -1.75 -2.07 20.85
CA SER A 25 -1.27 -2.96 19.78
C SER A 25 -2.33 -3.97 19.39
N ILE A 26 -2.29 -4.44 18.16
CA ILE A 26 -3.11 -5.58 17.70
C ILE A 26 -2.53 -6.86 18.31
N PRO A 27 -3.33 -7.71 18.98
CA PRO A 27 -2.90 -9.02 19.46
C PRO A 27 -2.35 -9.90 18.33
N GLN A 28 -1.31 -10.69 18.62
CA GLN A 28 -0.60 -11.49 17.60
C GLN A 28 -1.53 -12.41 16.79
N GLU A 29 -2.51 -13.02 17.46
CA GLU A 29 -3.50 -13.90 16.82
C GLU A 29 -4.40 -13.17 15.81
N LEU A 30 -4.76 -11.92 16.09
CA LEU A 30 -5.55 -11.09 15.17
C LEU A 30 -4.68 -10.50 14.07
N PHE A 31 -3.44 -10.12 14.40
CA PHE A 31 -2.47 -9.62 13.44
C PHE A 31 -2.14 -10.65 12.36
N ALA A 32 -2.00 -11.94 12.75
CA ALA A 32 -1.76 -13.02 11.81
C ALA A 32 -2.89 -13.17 10.77
N ARG A 33 -4.14 -12.86 11.12
CA ARG A 33 -5.28 -12.96 10.20
C ARG A 33 -5.26 -11.91 9.09
N LEU A 34 -4.47 -10.85 9.22
CA LEU A 34 -4.33 -9.82 8.17
C LEU A 34 -3.69 -10.39 6.89
N SER A 35 -2.92 -11.49 6.99
CA SER A 35 -2.36 -12.15 5.79
C SER A 35 -3.39 -12.97 5.00
N GLU A 36 -4.61 -13.14 5.53
CA GLU A 36 -5.69 -13.86 4.85
C GLU A 36 -6.41 -12.97 3.83
N PHE A 37 -6.15 -11.65 3.83
CA PHE A 37 -6.76 -10.74 2.86
C PHE A 37 -6.21 -10.99 1.46
N GLU A 38 -7.09 -10.91 0.46
CA GLU A 38 -6.69 -10.87 -0.93
C GLU A 38 -5.75 -9.68 -1.15
N GLN A 39 -4.61 -9.94 -1.78
CA GLN A 39 -3.60 -8.93 -2.06
C GLN A 39 -3.84 -8.36 -3.45
N GLU A 40 -3.91 -7.03 -3.56
CA GLU A 40 -3.97 -6.34 -4.85
C GLU A 40 -3.17 -5.03 -4.77
N LYS A 41 -2.29 -4.80 -5.75
CA LYS A 41 -1.59 -3.53 -5.91
C LYS A 41 -2.54 -2.48 -6.51
N MET A 42 -2.91 -1.48 -5.72
CA MET A 42 -3.82 -0.41 -6.19
C MET A 42 -3.15 0.58 -7.17
N LEU A 43 -1.91 0.99 -6.90
CA LEU A 43 -1.16 1.89 -7.77
C LEU A 43 -0.25 1.04 -8.67
N LYS A 44 -0.79 0.59 -9.80
CA LYS A 44 -0.09 -0.27 -10.76
C LYS A 44 0.89 0.52 -11.64
N GLY A 45 0.75 1.83 -11.75
CA GLY A 45 1.65 2.66 -12.56
C GLY A 45 1.36 2.56 -14.05
N ASP A 46 0.11 2.34 -14.44
CA ASP A 46 -0.35 2.28 -15.83
C ASP A 46 0.11 3.49 -16.66
N GLU A 47 0.27 4.66 -16.02
CA GLU A 47 0.77 5.87 -16.64
C GLU A 47 2.21 5.77 -17.18
N TYR A 48 2.98 4.79 -16.73
CA TYR A 48 4.36 4.53 -17.18
C TYR A 48 4.44 3.50 -18.30
N ILE A 49 3.31 2.87 -18.68
CA ILE A 49 3.24 1.84 -19.70
C ILE A 49 2.92 2.45 -21.06
N HIS A 50 3.76 2.18 -22.06
CA HIS A 50 3.50 2.64 -23.42
C HIS A 50 4.15 1.69 -24.46
N GLU A 51 3.40 1.32 -25.50
CA GLU A 51 3.83 0.27 -26.44
C GLU A 51 5.03 0.68 -27.32
N THR A 52 5.11 1.97 -27.70
CA THR A 52 6.05 2.44 -28.74
C THR A 52 7.25 3.25 -28.24
N PHE A 53 7.14 3.96 -27.11
CA PHE A 53 8.06 5.06 -26.78
C PHE A 53 8.79 4.95 -25.42
N VAL A 54 8.84 3.78 -24.77
CA VAL A 54 9.37 3.65 -23.38
C VAL A 54 10.09 2.33 -23.07
N VAL A 55 10.66 2.29 -21.85
CA VAL A 55 11.39 1.18 -21.21
C VAL A 55 10.48 0.02 -20.78
N TYR A 56 9.24 0.28 -20.37
CA TYR A 56 8.28 -0.72 -19.87
C TYR A 56 7.08 -0.86 -20.82
N LYS A 57 6.84 -2.06 -21.34
CA LYS A 57 5.75 -2.31 -22.32
C LYS A 57 4.50 -2.87 -21.66
N THR A 58 4.66 -3.56 -20.53
CA THR A 58 3.56 -4.08 -19.72
C THR A 58 3.78 -3.77 -18.24
N LEU A 59 2.75 -3.99 -17.42
CA LEU A 59 2.89 -3.84 -15.97
C LEU A 59 3.86 -4.89 -15.39
N GLU A 60 3.89 -6.09 -15.96
CA GLU A 60 4.83 -7.14 -15.58
C GLU A 60 6.28 -6.71 -15.80
N ASP A 61 6.57 -6.02 -16.92
CA ASP A 61 7.90 -5.44 -17.17
C ASP A 61 8.26 -4.37 -16.14
N LEU A 62 7.28 -3.59 -15.66
CA LEU A 62 7.50 -2.52 -14.69
C LEU A 62 7.78 -3.08 -13.28
N TRP A 63 7.12 -4.18 -12.92
CA TRP A 63 7.16 -4.75 -11.57
C TRP A 63 7.99 -6.04 -11.46
N ASP A 64 8.65 -6.48 -12.53
CA ASP A 64 9.41 -7.74 -12.59
C ASP A 64 8.56 -8.94 -12.10
N ASP A 65 7.33 -9.06 -12.62
CA ASP A 65 6.31 -10.05 -12.24
C ASP A 65 5.75 -9.95 -10.79
N ASP A 66 6.09 -8.91 -10.01
CA ASP A 66 5.58 -8.66 -8.64
C ASP A 66 4.33 -7.75 -8.61
N LEU A 67 3.30 -8.17 -9.35
CA LEU A 67 2.02 -7.46 -9.51
C LEU A 67 0.99 -7.79 -8.42
#